data_AF-A0A1F3H343-F1
#
_entry.id   AF-A0A1F3H343-F1
#
_cell.length_a   1.000
_cell.length_b   1.000
_cell.length_c   1.000
_cell.angle_alpha   90.00
_cell.angle_beta   90.00
_cell.angle_gamma   90.00
#
_symmetry.space_group_name_H-M   'P 1'
#
loop_
_entity.id
_entity.type
_entity.pdbx_description
1 polymer ?
#
loop_
_entity_poly.entity_id
_entity_poly.type
_entity_poly.pdbx_seq_one_letter_code
_entity_poly.pdbx_strand_id
1 'polypeptide(L)'
;MKYRLVQKANPLEPETKRKWYASPVKEGTINNYQLSKGIAGKSSLTRGAVMNVIENMVDEIPRYLIEGYSVNLNNFGTLRLSLSSEGVSTPAEFTADNIKNMRVVFTPSPEFKKTLQEMAFEQAE
;
A
#
# COMPACT_ATOMS: atom_id res chain seq x y z
N MET A 1 -16.85 -6.42 -4.22
CA MET A 1 -16.23 -5.19 -4.74
C MET A 1 -16.87 -4.84 -6.07
N LYS A 2 -17.35 -3.61 -6.20
CA LYS A 2 -17.93 -3.14 -7.46
C LYS A 2 -16.82 -2.84 -8.48
N TYR A 3 -17.05 -3.21 -9.74
CA TYR A 3 -16.17 -2.87 -10.85
C TYR A 3 -16.97 -2.34 -12.04
N ARG A 4 -16.32 -1.55 -12.89
CA ARG A 4 -16.86 -1.13 -14.19
C ARG A 4 -15.92 -1.54 -15.30
N LEU A 5 -16.47 -1.75 -16.50
CA LEU A 5 -15.67 -2.05 -17.68
C LEU A 5 -15.17 -0.74 -18.31
N VAL A 6 -13.87 -0.68 -18.59
CA VAL A 6 -13.24 0.44 -19.29
C VAL A 6 -12.47 -0.07 -20.50
N GLN A 7 -12.60 0.61 -21.63
CA GLN A 7 -11.77 0.33 -22.80
C GLN A 7 -10.41 1.01 -22.66
N LYS A 8 -9.34 0.27 -22.86
CA LYS A 8 -7.98 0.82 -22.92
C LYS A 8 -7.26 0.32 -24.17
N ALA A 9 -6.45 1.18 -24.78
CA ALA A 9 -5.48 0.79 -25.79
C ALA A 9 -4.26 0.16 -25.11
N ASN A 10 -3.54 -0.71 -25.83
CA ASN A 10 -2.23 -1.18 -25.38
C ASN A 10 -1.23 -0.01 -25.53
N PRO A 11 -0.56 0.47 -24.46
CA PRO A 11 0.42 1.56 -24.58
C PRO A 11 1.60 1.22 -25.50
N LEU A 12 1.94 -0.07 -25.65
CA LEU A 12 3.00 -0.54 -26.54
C LEU A 12 2.54 -0.69 -28.00
N GLU A 13 1.23 -0.76 -28.23
CA GLU A 13 0.63 -0.98 -29.55
C GLU A 13 -0.65 -0.13 -29.70
N PRO A 14 -0.53 1.20 -29.75
CA PRO A 14 -1.67 2.11 -29.65
C PRO A 14 -2.67 2.00 -30.81
N GLU A 15 -2.21 1.53 -31.97
CA GLU A 15 -3.02 1.32 -33.19
C GLU A 15 -3.91 0.06 -33.12
N THR A 16 -3.74 -0.79 -32.11
CA THR A 16 -4.54 -2.01 -31.96
C THR A 16 -5.92 -1.72 -31.36
N LYS A 17 -6.88 -2.61 -31.65
CA LYS A 17 -8.24 -2.52 -31.09
C LYS A 17 -8.18 -2.47 -29.56
N ARG A 18 -8.89 -1.50 -28.98
CA ARG A 18 -9.01 -1.34 -27.53
C ARG A 18 -9.64 -2.59 -26.90
N LYS A 19 -9.11 -2.98 -25.75
CA LYS A 19 -9.61 -4.12 -24.96
C LYS A 19 -10.36 -3.60 -23.74
N TRP A 20 -11.31 -4.40 -23.26
CA TRP A 20 -12.07 -4.12 -22.05
C TRP A 20 -11.30 -4.62 -20.82
N TYR A 21 -11.22 -3.78 -19.79
CA TYR A 21 -10.59 -4.07 -18.52
C TYR A 21 -11.54 -3.76 -17.37
N ALA A 22 -11.51 -4.58 -16.32
CA ALA A 22 -12.18 -4.24 -15.07
C ALA A 22 -11.42 -3.10 -14.36
N SER A 23 -12.16 -2.09 -13.92
CA SER A 23 -11.65 -1.00 -13.10
C SER A 23 -12.46 -0.95 -11.80
N PRO A 24 -11.80 -0.95 -10.62
CA PRO A 24 -12.51 -0.93 -9.34
C PRO A 24 -13.28 0.38 -9.16
N VAL A 25 -14.51 0.28 -8.68
CA VAL A 25 -15.32 1.44 -8.28
C VAL A 25 -15.13 1.64 -6.78
N LYS A 26 -14.52 2.76 -6.39
CA LYS A 26 -14.24 3.07 -4.97
C LYS A 26 -15.48 3.69 -4.33
N GLU A 27 -15.89 3.15 -3.18
CA GLU A 27 -17.01 3.70 -2.40
C GLU A 27 -16.65 5.02 -1.71
N GLY A 28 -15.39 5.20 -1.34
CA GLY A 28 -14.92 6.40 -0.65
C GLY A 28 -13.55 6.21 -0.01
N THR A 29 -13.25 7.04 0.99
CA THR A 29 -12.01 6.98 1.77
C THR A 29 -12.37 6.99 3.25
N ILE A 30 -11.83 6.02 3.99
CA ILE A 30 -11.93 5.95 5.45
C ILE A 30 -10.70 6.65 6.03
N ASN A 31 -10.92 7.66 6.87
CA ASN A 31 -9.85 8.39 7.56
C ASN A 31 -9.61 7.85 8.99
N ASN A 32 -8.57 8.36 9.66
CA ASN A 32 -8.22 7.95 11.03
C ASN A 32 -9.39 8.12 11.99
N TYR A 33 -10.15 9.22 11.90
CA TYR A 33 -11.32 9.44 12.77
C TYR A 33 -12.35 8.31 12.65
N GLN A 34 -12.72 7.94 11.42
CA GLN A 34 -13.68 6.88 11.13
C GLN A 34 -13.15 5.51 11.52
N LEU A 35 -11.87 5.22 11.22
CA LEU A 35 -11.20 3.98 11.59
C LEU A 35 -11.16 3.81 13.12
N SER A 36 -10.71 4.84 13.85
CA SER A 36 -10.68 4.84 15.31
C SER A 36 -12.06 4.64 15.91
N LYS A 37 -13.11 5.22 15.32
CA LYS A 37 -14.49 5.01 15.76
C LYS A 37 -14.91 3.54 15.61
N GLY A 38 -14.57 2.91 14.49
CA GLY A 38 -14.86 1.49 14.24
C GLY A 38 -14.13 0.54 15.19
N ILE A 39 -12.87 0.83 15.51
CA ILE A 39 -12.06 0.04 16.46
C ILE A 39 -12.53 0.24 17.89
N ALA A 40 -12.80 1.49 18.30
CA ALA A 40 -13.33 1.80 19.63
C ALA A 40 -14.63 1.05 19.91
N GLY A 41 -15.53 0.95 18.93
CA GLY A 41 -16.77 0.16 19.06
C GLY A 41 -16.57 -1.35 19.23
N LYS A 42 -15.34 -1.87 19.04
CA LYS A 42 -14.97 -3.29 19.19
C LYS A 42 -13.99 -3.52 20.35
N SER A 43 -13.73 -2.51 21.18
CA SER A 43 -12.76 -2.58 22.27
C SER A 43 -13.26 -1.82 23.49
N SER A 44 -12.52 -1.88 24.60
CA SER A 44 -12.76 -1.06 25.79
C SER A 44 -12.12 0.34 25.70
N LEU A 45 -11.47 0.67 24.58
CA LEU A 45 -10.77 1.93 24.39
C LEU A 45 -11.71 3.04 23.90
N THR A 46 -11.47 4.26 24.36
CA THR A 46 -12.14 5.43 23.78
C THR A 46 -11.61 5.67 22.36
N ARG A 47 -12.45 6.29 21.50
CA ARG A 47 -12.03 6.71 20.15
C ARG A 47 -10.76 7.56 20.19
N GLY A 48 -10.64 8.45 21.18
CA GLY A 48 -9.47 9.31 21.35
C GLY A 48 -8.19 8.52 21.64
N ALA A 49 -8.27 7.52 22.53
CA ALA A 49 -7.14 6.65 22.81
C ALA A 49 -6.70 5.84 21.58
N VAL A 50 -7.66 5.28 20.82
CA VAL A 50 -7.33 4.56 19.58
C VAL A 50 -6.68 5.49 18.54
N MET A 51 -7.22 6.69 18.38
CA MET A 51 -6.66 7.68 17.46
C MET A 51 -5.23 8.05 17.82
N ASN A 52 -4.95 8.28 19.11
CA ASN A 52 -3.60 8.54 19.60
C ASN A 52 -2.63 7.38 19.29
N VAL A 53 -3.04 6.11 19.50
CA VAL A 53 -2.21 4.95 19.15
C VAL A 53 -1.89 4.91 17.66
N ILE A 54 -2.87 5.14 16.78
CA ILE A 54 -2.66 5.15 15.33
C ILE A 54 -1.70 6.28 14.92
N GLU A 55 -1.86 7.48 15.50
CA GLU A 55 -0.97 8.62 15.24
C GLU A 55 0.47 8.32 15.69
N ASN A 56 0.66 7.81 16.90
CA ASN A 56 1.99 7.41 17.38
C ASN A 56 2.63 6.32 16.50
N MET A 57 1.83 5.37 15.97
CA MET A 57 2.36 4.39 15.01
C MET A 57 2.82 5.03 13.70
N VAL A 58 2.09 6.04 13.20
CA VAL A 58 2.48 6.79 11.99
C VAL A 58 3.77 7.56 12.21
N ASP A 59 4.06 7.99 13.44
CA ASP A 59 5.31 8.69 13.79
C ASP A 59 6.49 7.71 13.99
N GLU A 60 6.28 6.57 14.65
CA GLU A 60 7.37 5.62 14.96
C GLU A 60 7.80 4.77 13.76
N ILE A 61 6.87 4.36 12.89
CA ILE A 61 7.20 3.47 11.76
C ILE A 61 8.27 4.08 10.85
N PRO A 62 8.16 5.34 10.38
CA PRO A 62 9.19 5.98 9.56
C PRO A 62 10.56 6.02 10.23
N ARG A 63 10.62 6.23 11.55
CA ARG A 63 11.88 6.25 12.30
C ARG A 63 12.62 4.92 12.17
N TYR A 64 11.93 3.81 12.45
CA TYR A 64 12.52 2.48 12.31
C TYR A 64 12.90 2.13 10.87
N LEU A 65 12.10 2.58 9.88
CA LEU A 65 12.43 2.37 8.47
C LEU A 65 13.74 3.05 8.08
N ILE A 66 13.94 4.31 8.49
CA ILE A 66 15.17 5.08 8.20
C ILE A 66 16.40 4.48 8.90
N GLU A 67 16.21 3.88 10.07
CA GLU A 67 17.24 3.11 10.79
C GLU A 67 17.60 1.78 10.10
N GLY A 68 16.93 1.43 8.99
CA GLY A 68 17.18 0.22 8.21
C GLY A 68 16.38 -1.00 8.65
N TYR A 69 15.49 -0.86 9.64
CA TYR A 69 14.59 -1.94 10.04
C TYR A 69 13.44 -2.11 9.06
N SER A 70 12.89 -3.33 9.01
CA SER A 70 11.56 -3.58 8.48
C SER A 70 10.57 -3.67 9.64
N VAL A 71 9.40 -3.05 9.50
CA VAL A 71 8.35 -3.12 10.51
C VAL A 71 7.30 -4.14 10.08
N ASN A 72 7.17 -5.21 10.87
CA ASN A 72 6.16 -6.24 10.67
C ASN A 72 4.97 -6.02 11.62
N LEU A 73 3.78 -5.91 11.06
CA LEU A 73 2.51 -5.76 11.77
C LEU A 73 1.71 -7.07 11.72
N ASN A 74 2.39 -8.22 11.92
CA ASN A 74 1.83 -9.57 11.93
C ASN A 74 0.90 -9.82 10.72
N ASN A 75 -0.37 -10.17 11.00
CA ASN A 75 -1.40 -10.51 10.02
C ASN A 75 -1.83 -9.36 9.10
N PHE A 76 -1.24 -8.18 9.27
CA PHE A 76 -1.42 -7.08 8.32
C PHE A 76 -0.35 -7.15 7.22
N GLY A 77 0.92 -7.15 7.59
CA GLY A 77 2.02 -7.25 6.63
C GLY A 77 3.30 -6.56 7.10
N THR A 78 4.24 -6.41 6.17
CA THR A 78 5.56 -5.84 6.43
C THR A 78 5.79 -4.58 5.61
N LEU A 79 6.27 -3.53 6.27
CA LEU A 79 6.79 -2.30 5.67
C LEU A 79 8.31 -2.35 5.67
N ARG A 80 8.95 -2.02 4.55
CA ARG A 80 10.42 -1.92 4.45
C ARG A 80 10.84 -0.80 3.50
N LEU A 81 12.05 -0.27 3.69
CA LEU A 81 12.69 0.55 2.68
C LEU A 81 13.13 -0.29 1.48
N SER A 82 12.98 0.29 0.30
CA SER A 82 13.52 -0.23 -0.95
C SER A 82 14.08 0.95 -1.73
N LEU A 83 15.24 0.75 -2.34
CA LEU A 83 15.88 1.71 -3.21
C LEU A 83 16.31 1.01 -4.50
N SER A 84 16.56 1.80 -5.52
CA SER A 84 17.26 1.39 -6.74
C SER A 84 18.51 2.24 -6.88
N SER A 85 19.34 1.95 -7.87
CA SER A 85 20.48 2.80 -8.19
C SER A 85 20.78 2.77 -9.68
N GLU A 86 21.46 3.80 -10.14
CA GLU A 86 22.16 3.77 -11.42
C GLU A 86 23.38 2.84 -11.29
N GLY A 87 23.61 2.01 -12.31
CA GLY A 87 24.78 1.15 -12.36
C GLY A 87 26.03 1.93 -12.75
N VAL A 88 27.17 1.62 -12.12
CA VAL A 88 28.48 2.18 -12.45
C VAL A 88 29.43 1.09 -12.95
N SER A 89 30.51 1.46 -13.64
CA SER A 89 31.44 0.48 -14.21
C SER A 89 32.39 -0.12 -13.18
N THR A 90 32.78 0.66 -12.17
CA THR A 90 33.64 0.19 -11.08
C THR A 90 33.09 0.57 -9.70
N PRO A 91 33.33 -0.23 -8.63
CA PRO A 91 32.85 0.12 -7.29
C PRO A 91 33.35 1.47 -6.77
N ALA A 92 34.53 1.92 -7.23
CA ALA A 92 35.12 3.20 -6.83
C ALA A 92 34.36 4.42 -7.40
N GLU A 93 33.60 4.24 -8.48
CA GLU A 93 32.75 5.27 -9.08
C GLU A 93 31.39 5.40 -8.37
N PHE A 94 31.02 4.44 -7.52
CA PHE A 94 29.72 4.46 -6.85
C PHE A 94 29.71 5.47 -5.70
N THR A 95 28.69 6.31 -5.69
CA THR A 95 28.44 7.31 -4.65
C THR A 95 26.98 7.26 -4.22
N ALA A 96 26.65 7.94 -3.11
CA ALA A 96 25.27 8.06 -2.65
C ALA A 96 24.35 8.72 -3.70
N ASP A 97 24.90 9.57 -4.58
CA ASP A 97 24.14 10.22 -5.66
C ASP A 97 23.63 9.23 -6.71
N ASN A 98 24.23 8.05 -6.82
CA ASN A 98 23.75 6.98 -7.70
C ASN A 98 22.50 6.29 -7.15
N ILE A 99 22.16 6.46 -5.86
CA ILE A 99 20.97 5.87 -5.25
C ILE A 99 19.73 6.66 -5.69
N LYS A 100 18.76 5.96 -6.27
CA LYS A 100 17.51 6.53 -6.83
C LYS A 100 16.27 5.80 -6.29
N ASN A 101 15.12 6.45 -6.38
CA ASN A 101 13.80 5.87 -6.09
C ASN A 101 13.69 5.18 -4.71
N MET A 102 14.18 5.85 -3.67
CA MET A 102 13.92 5.40 -2.30
C MET A 102 12.41 5.46 -2.02
N ARG A 103 11.84 4.33 -1.61
CA ARG A 103 10.40 4.17 -1.38
C ARG A 103 10.13 3.17 -0.26
N VAL A 104 8.95 3.26 0.32
CA VAL A 104 8.42 2.24 1.23
C VAL A 104 7.68 1.19 0.43
N VAL A 105 7.98 -0.08 0.69
CA VAL A 105 7.25 -1.23 0.13
C VAL A 105 6.44 -1.87 1.23
N PHE A 106 5.12 -1.92 1.04
CA PHE A 106 4.23 -2.74 1.83
C PHE A 106 4.05 -4.11 1.17
N THR A 107 4.31 -5.17 1.93
CA THR A 107 4.04 -6.55 1.52
C THR A 107 2.93 -7.10 2.41
N PRO A 108 1.71 -7.36 1.87
CA PRO A 108 0.62 -7.93 2.65
C PRO A 108 0.99 -9.31 3.23
N SER A 109 0.51 -9.61 4.43
CA SER A 109 0.70 -10.93 5.05
C SER A 109 -0.04 -12.03 4.26
N PRO A 110 0.29 -13.31 4.46
CA PRO A 110 -0.48 -14.43 3.89
C PRO A 110 -1.97 -14.36 4.24
N GLU A 111 -2.32 -14.00 5.48
CA GLU A 111 -3.70 -13.86 5.97
C GLU A 111 -4.42 -12.75 5.21
N PHE A 112 -3.80 -11.58 5.06
CA PHE A 112 -4.41 -10.49 4.31
C PHE A 112 -4.61 -10.88 2.83
N LYS A 113 -3.63 -11.55 2.21
CA LYS A 113 -3.79 -12.06 0.84
C LYS A 113 -4.96 -13.03 0.71
N LYS A 114 -5.15 -13.92 1.69
CA LYS A 114 -6.28 -14.86 1.73
C LYS A 114 -7.62 -14.12 1.77
N THR A 115 -7.77 -13.10 2.62
CA THR A 115 -8.98 -12.28 2.65
C THR A 115 -9.28 -11.62 1.31
N LEU A 116 -8.25 -11.20 0.56
CA LEU A 116 -8.44 -10.64 -0.79
C LEU A 116 -8.90 -11.67 -1.82
N GLN A 117 -8.53 -12.95 -1.67
CA GLN A 117 -8.94 -14.04 -2.57
C GLN A 117 -10.41 -14.42 -2.38
N GLU A 118 -10.96 -14.22 -1.19
CA GLU A 118 -12.37 -14.51 -0.86
C GLU A 118 -13.34 -13.41 -1.34
N MET A 119 -12.81 -12.33 -1.93
CA MET A 119 -13.60 -11.19 -2.35
C MET A 119 -14.44 -11.48 -3.61
N ALA A 120 -15.77 -11.33 -3.49
CA ALA A 120 -16.68 -11.39 -4.63
C ALA A 120 -16.69 -10.08 -5.45
N PHE A 121 -16.93 -10.18 -6.76
CA PHE A 121 -17.00 -9.05 -7.69
C PHE A 121 -18.39 -8.89 -8.27
N GLU A 122 -18.83 -7.63 -8.38
CA GLU A 122 -20.12 -7.26 -8.94
C GLU A 122 -19.90 -6.12 -9.94
N GLN A 123 -20.52 -6.20 -11.12
CA GLN A 123 -20.44 -5.11 -12.07
C GLN A 123 -21.37 -3.99 -11.61
N ALA A 124 -20.83 -2.78 -11.45
CA ALA A 124 -21.64 -1.60 -11.19
C ALA A 124 -22.49 -1.28 -12.42
N GLU A 125 -23.78 -1.00 -12.19
CA GLU A 125 -24.68 -0.40 -13.17
C GLU A 125 -24.17 0.97 -13.65
#